data_AF-X0WYP3-F1
#
_entry.id   AF-X0WYP3-F1
#
_cell.length_a   1.000
_cell.length_b   1.000
_cell.length_c   1.000
_cell.angle_alpha   90.00
_cell.angle_beta   90.00
_cell.angle_gamma   90.00
#
_symmetry.space_group_name_H-M   'P 1'
#
loop_
_entity.id
_entity.type
_entity.pdbx_description
1 polymer ?
#
loop_
_entity_poly.entity_id
_entity_poly.type
_entity_poly.pdbx_seq_one_letter_code
_entity_poly.pdbx_strand_id
1 'polypeptide(L)'
;RPLQTIPLAEEKAFASWQQDIPAEYWALTTDELVQRVKAAKAKLEAKLVILGHHYQREDIIQFADYRGDSLKLARWAAEQREKEYIVFCGVHFMAEAADIVSGDDQIVMLPNMAAGCSLADMAEPEDVYACWQELTEAGIKGILPITYINSAATLKAFCGRHDGIVCTSSNARMVTKWALQRAERVLFFPDQHLGRNTAVKLGIPLEETAVWDYTLPAGSLGGNTPEELRRARIILWKGHCAVHQRFTVEQIQA
;
A
#
# COMPACT_ATOMS: atom_id res chain seq x y z
N ARG A 1 -6.59 -16.70 20.99
CA ARG A 1 -6.94 -18.06 20.49
C ARG A 1 -6.07 -18.30 19.27
N PRO A 2 -5.25 -19.35 19.19
CA PRO A 2 -4.52 -19.66 17.97
C PRO A 2 -5.54 -19.81 16.83
N LEU A 3 -5.30 -19.10 15.72
CA LEU A 3 -6.09 -19.27 14.51
C LEU A 3 -5.64 -20.58 13.89
N GLN A 4 -6.50 -21.60 13.94
CA GLN A 4 -6.20 -22.89 13.36
C GLN A 4 -6.37 -22.79 11.83
N THR A 5 -5.33 -23.20 11.11
CA THR A 5 -5.43 -23.42 9.66
C THR A 5 -6.33 -24.62 9.41
N ILE A 6 -7.33 -24.43 8.56
CA ILE A 6 -8.30 -25.46 8.15
C ILE A 6 -8.12 -25.79 6.66
N PRO A 7 -8.55 -26.97 6.20
CA PRO A 7 -8.63 -27.27 4.78
C PRO A 7 -9.45 -26.24 4.03
N LEU A 8 -9.08 -26.00 2.78
CA LEU A 8 -9.68 -24.97 1.94
C LEU A 8 -11.17 -25.24 1.65
N ALA A 9 -11.54 -26.52 1.54
CA ALA A 9 -12.94 -26.96 1.41
C ALA A 9 -13.83 -26.59 2.62
N GLU A 10 -13.22 -26.28 3.77
CA GLU A 10 -13.92 -25.88 5.00
C GLU A 10 -13.94 -24.35 5.18
N GLU A 11 -13.16 -23.60 4.40
CA GLU A 11 -13.11 -22.14 4.46
C GLU A 11 -14.33 -21.55 3.73
N LYS A 12 -15.22 -20.92 4.49
CA LYS A 12 -16.47 -20.35 3.97
C LYS A 12 -16.23 -19.28 2.91
N ALA A 13 -15.12 -18.54 2.99
CA ALA A 13 -14.76 -17.50 2.04
C ALA A 13 -14.07 -18.04 0.76
N PHE A 14 -13.71 -19.32 0.71
CA PHE A 14 -12.93 -19.88 -0.39
C PHE A 14 -13.68 -19.85 -1.73
N ALA A 15 -14.96 -20.26 -1.72
CA ALA A 15 -15.79 -20.36 -2.93
C ALA A 15 -15.95 -19.02 -3.67
N SER A 16 -15.77 -17.90 -2.97
CA SER A 16 -15.91 -16.56 -3.54
C SER A 16 -14.62 -15.95 -4.07
N TRP A 17 -13.42 -16.28 -3.53
CA TRP A 17 -12.22 -15.44 -3.73
C TRP A 17 -11.02 -16.12 -4.42
N GLN A 18 -10.97 -17.46 -4.53
CA GLN A 18 -9.82 -18.18 -5.15
C GLN A 18 -10.23 -19.43 -5.94
N GLN A 19 -11.04 -19.27 -6.99
CA GLN A 19 -11.57 -20.41 -7.76
C GLN A 19 -10.51 -21.16 -8.59
N ASP A 20 -9.35 -20.57 -8.82
CA ASP A 20 -8.29 -21.13 -9.67
C ASP A 20 -7.40 -22.18 -8.96
N ILE A 21 -7.59 -22.40 -7.65
CA ILE A 21 -6.83 -23.41 -6.93
C ILE A 21 -7.30 -24.81 -7.35
N PRO A 22 -6.42 -25.72 -7.82
CA PRO A 22 -6.83 -27.06 -8.26
C PRO A 22 -7.52 -27.86 -7.14
N ALA A 23 -8.56 -28.62 -7.50
CA ALA A 23 -9.39 -29.38 -6.55
C ALA A 23 -8.60 -30.32 -5.63
N GLU A 24 -7.46 -30.84 -6.10
CA GLU A 24 -6.56 -31.68 -5.31
C GLU A 24 -5.98 -30.99 -4.05
N TYR A 25 -5.98 -29.66 -3.99
CA TYR A 25 -5.53 -28.91 -2.81
C TYR A 25 -6.64 -28.68 -1.79
N TRP A 26 -7.90 -28.91 -2.14
CA TRP A 26 -9.03 -28.42 -1.36
C TRP A 26 -9.20 -29.15 -0.03
N ALA A 27 -8.97 -30.47 -0.04
CA ALA A 27 -9.12 -31.34 1.13
C ALA A 27 -7.81 -31.60 1.88
N LEU A 28 -6.69 -30.99 1.45
CA LEU A 28 -5.41 -31.21 2.11
C LEU A 28 -5.43 -30.64 3.53
N THR A 29 -4.89 -31.43 4.45
CA THR A 29 -4.64 -31.01 5.83
C THR A 29 -3.51 -29.98 5.88
N THR A 30 -3.45 -29.23 6.97
CA THR A 30 -2.37 -28.25 7.23
C THR A 30 -1.00 -28.89 7.13
N ASP A 31 -0.80 -30.09 7.68
CA ASP A 31 0.49 -30.78 7.64
C ASP A 31 0.88 -31.17 6.21
N GLU A 32 -0.07 -31.68 5.40
CA GLU A 32 0.16 -31.99 3.99
C GLU A 32 0.54 -30.73 3.18
N LEU A 33 -0.19 -29.62 3.40
CA LEU A 33 0.12 -28.33 2.77
C LEU A 33 1.53 -27.85 3.15
N VAL A 34 1.89 -27.93 4.43
CA VAL A 34 3.22 -27.55 4.92
C VAL A 34 4.32 -28.39 4.26
N GLN A 35 4.15 -29.71 4.17
CA GLN A 35 5.13 -30.57 3.52
C GLN A 35 5.25 -30.26 2.02
N ARG A 36 4.13 -29.97 1.35
CA ARG A 36 4.10 -29.66 -0.07
C ARG A 36 4.80 -28.33 -0.38
N VAL A 37 4.58 -27.30 0.43
CA VAL A 37 5.29 -26.01 0.33
C VAL A 37 6.78 -26.19 0.56
N LYS A 38 7.18 -26.96 1.59
CA LYS A 38 8.60 -27.25 1.85
C LYS A 38 9.27 -27.99 0.69
N ALA A 39 8.61 -29.00 0.13
CA ALA A 39 9.11 -29.76 -1.00
C ALA A 39 9.27 -28.88 -2.25
N ALA A 40 8.28 -28.03 -2.56
CA ALA A 40 8.35 -27.10 -3.67
C ALA A 40 9.47 -26.06 -3.49
N LYS A 41 9.60 -25.49 -2.28
CA LYS A 41 10.66 -24.55 -1.94
C LYS A 41 12.05 -25.17 -2.09
N ALA A 42 12.25 -26.39 -1.59
CA ALA A 42 13.53 -27.09 -1.72
C ALA A 42 13.89 -27.38 -3.20
N LYS A 43 12.91 -27.77 -4.01
CA LYS A 43 13.12 -28.00 -5.46
C LYS A 43 13.54 -26.73 -6.21
N LEU A 44 13.09 -25.56 -5.75
CA LEU A 44 13.31 -24.28 -6.41
C LEU A 44 14.32 -23.39 -5.67
N GLU A 45 15.00 -23.86 -4.62
CA GLU A 45 15.80 -23.03 -3.70
C GLU A 45 16.78 -22.07 -4.41
N ALA A 46 17.47 -22.55 -5.44
CA ALA A 46 18.39 -21.74 -6.23
C ALA A 46 17.70 -20.57 -6.96
N LYS A 47 16.43 -20.75 -7.36
CA LYS A 47 15.66 -19.86 -8.24
C LYS A 47 14.55 -19.09 -7.53
N LEU A 48 14.16 -19.47 -6.32
CA LEU A 48 13.00 -18.93 -5.61
C LEU A 48 13.43 -18.11 -4.40
N VAL A 49 12.70 -17.02 -4.14
CA VAL A 49 12.68 -16.32 -2.86
C VAL A 49 11.24 -16.05 -2.43
N ILE A 50 10.96 -16.21 -1.14
CA ILE A 50 9.66 -15.92 -0.53
C ILE A 50 9.78 -14.71 0.39
N LEU A 51 9.07 -13.64 0.06
CA LEU A 51 9.04 -12.39 0.81
C LEU A 51 7.75 -12.32 1.66
N GLY A 52 7.87 -12.09 2.96
CA GLY A 52 6.73 -12.09 3.88
C GLY A 52 6.54 -10.79 4.65
N HIS A 53 5.35 -10.20 4.56
CA HIS A 53 4.99 -9.03 5.37
C HIS A 53 4.71 -9.40 6.84
N HIS A 54 5.00 -8.50 7.77
CA HIS A 54 4.81 -8.71 9.21
C HIS A 54 3.37 -9.06 9.64
N TYR A 55 2.38 -8.72 8.82
CA TYR A 55 0.97 -9.01 9.12
C TYR A 55 0.49 -10.37 8.60
N GLN A 56 1.38 -11.16 7.99
CA GLN A 56 1.03 -12.53 7.60
C GLN A 56 0.80 -13.42 8.83
N ARG A 57 -0.11 -14.39 8.67
CA ARG A 57 -0.35 -15.42 9.68
C ARG A 57 0.88 -16.31 9.86
N GLU A 58 0.99 -16.93 11.03
CA GLU A 58 2.11 -17.81 11.38
C GLU A 58 2.26 -19.00 10.40
N ASP A 59 1.12 -19.53 9.94
CA ASP A 59 1.06 -20.63 8.99
C ASP A 59 1.63 -20.29 7.61
N ILE A 60 1.72 -18.99 7.26
CA ILE A 60 2.33 -18.49 6.02
C ILE A 60 3.75 -17.98 6.25
N ILE A 61 3.94 -17.10 7.23
CA ILE A 61 5.21 -16.38 7.44
C ILE A 61 6.38 -17.32 7.78
N GLN A 62 6.09 -18.53 8.27
CA GLN A 62 7.10 -19.57 8.50
C GLN A 62 7.90 -19.94 7.24
N PHE A 63 7.33 -19.77 6.05
CA PHE A 63 7.99 -20.10 4.78
C PHE A 63 8.84 -18.96 4.20
N ALA A 64 8.64 -17.73 4.68
CA ALA A 64 9.34 -16.55 4.16
C ALA A 64 10.85 -16.61 4.45
N ASP A 65 11.65 -16.36 3.42
CA ASP A 65 13.10 -16.18 3.51
C ASP A 65 13.44 -14.84 4.16
N TYR A 66 12.66 -13.80 3.81
CA TYR A 66 12.80 -12.46 4.37
C TYR A 66 11.49 -11.95 4.93
N ARG A 67 11.57 -11.26 6.08
CA ARG A 67 10.42 -10.70 6.82
C ARG A 67 10.62 -9.22 7.08
N GLY A 68 9.65 -8.40 6.67
CA GLY A 68 9.83 -6.94 6.72
C GLY A 68 8.55 -6.13 6.54
N ASP A 69 8.72 -4.80 6.66
CA ASP A 69 7.75 -3.82 6.17
C ASP A 69 7.84 -3.67 4.64
N SER A 70 6.94 -2.89 4.06
CA SER A 70 6.85 -2.69 2.61
C SER A 70 8.15 -2.19 1.98
N LEU A 71 8.88 -1.27 2.65
CA LEU A 71 10.11 -0.69 2.11
C LEU A 71 11.23 -1.72 2.08
N LYS A 72 11.38 -2.47 3.17
CA LYS A 72 12.41 -3.50 3.30
C LYS A 72 12.19 -4.63 2.30
N LEU A 73 10.94 -5.06 2.11
CA LEU A 73 10.59 -6.09 1.14
C LEU A 73 10.83 -5.66 -0.30
N ALA A 74 10.52 -4.41 -0.67
CA ALA A 74 10.85 -3.88 -2.00
C ALA A 74 12.36 -3.85 -2.26
N ARG A 75 13.16 -3.45 -1.26
CA ARG A 75 14.63 -3.47 -1.38
C ARG A 75 15.17 -4.88 -1.56
N TRP A 76 14.69 -5.83 -0.76
CA TRP A 76 15.08 -7.22 -0.93
C TRP A 76 14.70 -7.74 -2.31
N ALA A 77 13.48 -7.50 -2.79
CA ALA A 77 13.09 -7.87 -4.16
C ALA A 77 14.09 -7.36 -5.21
N ALA A 78 14.53 -6.11 -5.10
CA ALA A 78 15.52 -5.51 -6.00
C ALA A 78 16.94 -6.11 -5.88
N GLU A 79 17.29 -6.64 -4.70
CA GLU A 79 18.60 -7.25 -4.40
C GLU A 79 18.70 -8.71 -4.87
N GLN A 80 17.58 -9.44 -4.97
CA GLN A 80 17.53 -10.87 -5.32
C GLN A 80 17.67 -11.13 -6.83
N ARG A 81 18.71 -10.59 -7.47
CA ARG A 81 18.87 -10.63 -8.95
C ARG A 81 19.14 -12.02 -9.51
N GLU A 82 19.57 -12.95 -8.68
CA GLU A 82 19.81 -14.34 -9.05
C GLU A 82 18.55 -15.22 -9.01
N LYS A 83 17.44 -14.69 -8.49
CA LYS A 83 16.18 -15.43 -8.33
C LYS A 83 15.29 -15.23 -9.55
N GLU A 84 14.79 -16.31 -10.12
CA GLU A 84 13.84 -16.28 -11.23
C GLU A 84 12.41 -16.00 -10.73
N TYR A 85 12.09 -16.43 -9.51
CA TYR A 85 10.74 -16.36 -8.95
C TYR A 85 10.74 -15.66 -7.58
N ILE A 86 9.85 -14.68 -7.42
CA ILE A 86 9.60 -13.96 -6.16
C ILE A 86 8.16 -14.22 -5.74
N VAL A 87 7.94 -15.02 -4.69
CA VAL A 87 6.60 -15.17 -4.11
C VAL A 87 6.42 -14.11 -3.03
N PHE A 88 5.47 -13.20 -3.24
CA PHE A 88 5.20 -12.09 -2.34
C PHE A 88 4.00 -12.40 -1.44
N CYS A 89 4.26 -12.83 -0.20
CA CYS A 89 3.26 -13.02 0.83
C CYS A 89 2.88 -11.67 1.48
N GLY A 90 2.04 -10.91 0.78
CA GLY A 90 1.57 -9.58 1.17
C GLY A 90 0.24 -9.24 0.52
N VAL A 91 0.10 -7.99 0.09
CA VAL A 91 -1.08 -7.46 -0.61
C VAL A 91 -0.68 -6.93 -1.99
N HIS A 92 -1.66 -6.71 -2.86
CA HIS A 92 -1.49 -6.41 -4.28
C HIS A 92 -0.46 -5.31 -4.57
N PHE A 93 -0.64 -4.12 -4.00
CA PHE A 93 0.27 -3.00 -4.24
C PHE A 93 1.73 -3.27 -3.80
N MET A 94 1.94 -4.18 -2.83
CA MET A 94 3.29 -4.54 -2.39
C MET A 94 3.96 -5.47 -3.39
N ALA A 95 3.20 -6.42 -3.95
CA ALA A 95 3.68 -7.27 -5.03
C ALA A 95 3.98 -6.44 -6.29
N GLU A 96 3.10 -5.50 -6.66
CA GLU A 96 3.38 -4.53 -7.75
C GLU A 96 4.66 -3.73 -7.48
N ALA A 97 4.87 -3.27 -6.24
CA ALA A 97 6.08 -2.51 -5.91
C ALA A 97 7.36 -3.37 -6.00
N ALA A 98 7.27 -4.67 -5.68
CA ALA A 98 8.37 -5.61 -5.87
C ALA A 98 8.65 -5.85 -7.37
N ASP A 99 7.59 -6.01 -8.17
CA ASP A 99 7.66 -6.22 -9.62
C ASP A 99 8.31 -5.03 -10.34
N ILE A 100 7.95 -3.80 -9.96
CA ILE A 100 8.54 -2.56 -10.50
C ILE A 100 10.07 -2.49 -10.31
N VAL A 101 10.62 -3.08 -9.24
CA VAL A 101 12.04 -2.96 -8.88
C VAL A 101 12.87 -4.22 -9.16
N SER A 102 12.22 -5.34 -9.49
CA SER A 102 12.87 -6.57 -9.94
C SER A 102 13.41 -6.45 -11.38
N GLY A 103 14.20 -7.44 -11.81
CA GLY A 103 14.67 -7.55 -13.19
C GLY A 103 13.58 -8.02 -14.14
N ASP A 104 13.74 -7.69 -15.43
CA ASP A 104 12.78 -8.02 -16.50
C ASP A 104 12.58 -9.53 -16.70
N ASP A 105 13.53 -10.35 -16.24
CA ASP A 105 13.53 -11.81 -16.30
C ASP A 105 12.95 -12.47 -15.04
N GLN A 106 12.62 -11.69 -14.01
CA GLN A 106 12.06 -12.19 -12.76
C GLN A 106 10.53 -12.18 -12.81
N ILE A 107 9.92 -13.19 -12.20
CA ILE A 107 8.46 -13.30 -12.09
C ILE A 107 8.04 -13.08 -10.64
N VAL A 108 7.27 -12.01 -10.39
CA VAL A 108 6.67 -11.75 -9.08
C VAL A 108 5.27 -12.36 -9.02
N MET A 109 5.04 -13.20 -8.01
CA MET A 109 3.79 -13.92 -7.80
C MET A 109 3.12 -13.48 -6.51
N LEU A 110 1.87 -13.05 -6.61
CA LEU A 110 0.98 -12.83 -5.48
C LEU A 110 0.05 -14.05 -5.33
N PRO A 111 0.14 -14.83 -4.23
CA PRO A 111 -0.65 -16.06 -4.09
C PRO A 111 -2.18 -15.85 -4.13
N ASN A 112 -2.65 -14.65 -3.81
CA ASN A 112 -4.07 -14.30 -3.87
C ASN A 112 -4.24 -12.88 -4.44
N MET A 113 -4.76 -12.76 -5.66
CA MET A 113 -5.03 -11.46 -6.28
C MET A 113 -6.09 -10.64 -5.53
N ALA A 114 -6.96 -11.29 -4.74
CA ALA A 114 -7.92 -10.60 -3.88
C ALA A 114 -7.30 -10.05 -2.58
N ALA A 115 -6.00 -10.24 -2.33
CA ALA A 115 -5.29 -9.66 -1.19
C ALA A 115 -5.13 -8.14 -1.39
N GLY A 116 -6.20 -7.38 -1.13
CA GLY A 116 -6.27 -5.94 -1.30
C GLY A 116 -5.89 -5.13 -0.06
N CYS A 117 -6.03 -3.82 -0.18
CA CYS A 117 -5.86 -2.90 0.93
C CYS A 117 -6.90 -1.79 0.81
N SER A 118 -7.88 -1.79 1.71
CA SER A 118 -8.97 -0.83 1.66
C SER A 118 -8.51 0.63 1.62
N LEU A 119 -7.36 0.95 2.23
CA LEU A 119 -6.76 2.29 2.15
C LEU A 119 -6.26 2.63 0.73
N ALA A 120 -5.63 1.67 0.03
CA ALA A 120 -5.19 1.88 -1.35
C ALA A 120 -6.42 2.04 -2.28
N ASP A 121 -7.46 1.26 -2.02
CA ASP A 121 -8.72 1.28 -2.80
C ASP A 121 -9.51 2.59 -2.59
N MET A 122 -9.19 3.40 -1.57
CA MET A 122 -9.80 4.73 -1.36
C MET A 122 -9.22 5.83 -2.26
N ALA A 123 -8.16 5.54 -3.03
CA ALA A 123 -7.66 6.45 -4.05
C ALA A 123 -7.55 5.68 -5.37
N GLU A 124 -8.63 5.69 -6.13
CA GLU A 124 -8.61 5.17 -7.49
C GLU A 124 -7.85 6.16 -8.41
N PRO A 125 -7.15 5.66 -9.44
CA PRO A 125 -6.44 6.51 -10.39
C PRO A 125 -7.31 7.64 -10.92
N GLU A 126 -8.53 7.31 -11.36
CA GLU A 126 -9.51 8.21 -11.94
C GLU A 126 -9.83 9.39 -11.01
N ASP A 127 -10.04 9.11 -9.72
CA ASP A 127 -10.31 10.14 -8.71
C ASP A 127 -9.11 11.07 -8.50
N VAL A 128 -7.89 10.52 -8.48
CA VAL A 128 -6.67 11.33 -8.30
C VAL A 128 -6.42 12.21 -9.52
N TYR A 129 -6.66 11.72 -10.74
CA TYR A 129 -6.58 12.53 -11.95
C TYR A 129 -7.62 13.65 -11.95
N ALA A 130 -8.87 13.35 -11.57
CA ALA A 130 -9.93 14.35 -11.45
C ALA A 130 -9.57 15.42 -10.41
N CYS A 131 -9.08 15.03 -9.23
CA CYS A 131 -8.58 15.95 -8.21
C CYS A 131 -7.46 16.84 -8.75
N TRP A 132 -6.48 16.26 -9.43
CA TRP A 132 -5.36 17.01 -10.00
C TRP A 132 -5.81 18.04 -11.04
N GLN A 133 -6.76 17.65 -11.90
CA GLN A 133 -7.38 18.54 -12.87
C GLN A 133 -8.12 19.69 -12.19
N GLU A 134 -8.98 19.40 -11.20
CA GLU A 134 -9.73 20.41 -10.46
C GLU A 134 -8.82 21.41 -9.73
N LEU A 135 -7.75 20.92 -9.08
CA LEU A 135 -6.75 21.78 -8.43
C LEU A 135 -6.08 22.71 -9.45
N THR A 136 -5.75 22.18 -10.64
CA THR A 136 -5.14 22.96 -11.72
C THR A 136 -6.09 24.02 -12.27
N GLU A 137 -7.35 23.66 -12.53
CA GLU A 137 -8.40 24.55 -13.04
C GLU A 137 -8.78 25.65 -12.05
N ALA A 138 -8.79 25.35 -10.75
CA ALA A 138 -8.97 26.34 -9.67
C ALA A 138 -7.76 27.27 -9.49
N GLY A 139 -6.70 27.09 -10.28
CA GLY A 139 -5.49 27.90 -10.25
C GLY A 139 -4.60 27.61 -9.04
N ILE A 140 -4.73 26.45 -8.40
CA ILE A 140 -3.85 26.02 -7.33
C ILE A 140 -2.55 25.50 -7.96
N LYS A 141 -1.47 26.26 -7.76
CA LYS A 141 -0.17 26.01 -8.40
C LYS A 141 0.85 25.49 -7.39
N GLY A 142 2.01 25.07 -7.90
CA GLY A 142 3.14 24.66 -7.07
C GLY A 142 2.81 23.49 -6.17
N ILE A 143 2.10 22.49 -6.70
CA ILE A 143 1.72 21.26 -5.99
C ILE A 143 2.68 20.15 -6.40
N LEU A 144 3.17 19.39 -5.43
CA LEU A 144 3.94 18.17 -5.68
C LEU A 144 3.19 16.97 -5.06
N PRO A 145 2.85 15.93 -5.83
CA PRO A 145 2.12 14.78 -5.32
C PRO A 145 3.05 13.80 -4.59
N ILE A 146 2.66 13.43 -3.37
CA ILE A 146 3.28 12.38 -2.58
C ILE A 146 2.26 11.27 -2.37
N THR A 147 2.56 10.07 -2.86
CA THR A 147 1.74 8.90 -2.60
C THR A 147 2.38 8.03 -1.52
N TYR A 148 1.59 7.53 -0.58
CA TYR A 148 2.01 6.45 0.31
C TYR A 148 2.11 5.14 -0.51
N ILE A 149 3.04 4.25 -0.14
CA ILE A 149 3.27 2.99 -0.85
C ILE A 149 2.01 2.13 -1.01
N ASN A 150 1.06 2.26 -0.08
CA ASN A 150 -0.30 1.73 -0.12
C ASN A 150 -1.16 2.45 -1.18
N SER A 151 -0.81 2.29 -2.44
CA SER A 151 -1.48 2.87 -3.61
C SER A 151 -1.23 2.01 -4.84
N ALA A 152 -2.03 2.13 -5.89
CA ALA A 152 -1.80 1.41 -7.14
C ALA A 152 -0.47 1.82 -7.82
N ALA A 153 0.14 0.92 -8.60
CA ALA A 153 1.31 1.23 -9.43
C ALA A 153 1.10 2.44 -10.36
N THR A 154 -0.10 2.58 -10.93
CA THR A 154 -0.48 3.71 -11.79
C THR A 154 -0.39 5.06 -11.09
N LEU A 155 -0.69 5.10 -9.79
CA LEU A 155 -0.57 6.28 -8.95
C LEU A 155 0.88 6.60 -8.55
N LYS A 156 1.73 5.58 -8.42
CA LYS A 156 3.18 5.78 -8.28
C LYS A 156 3.75 6.41 -9.55
N ALA A 157 3.32 5.94 -10.72
CA ALA A 157 3.70 6.49 -12.01
C ALA A 157 3.16 7.93 -12.20
N PHE A 158 1.94 8.21 -11.72
CA PHE A 158 1.39 9.57 -11.67
C PHE A 158 2.30 10.49 -10.86
N CYS A 159 2.68 10.10 -9.64
CA CYS A 159 3.67 10.86 -8.86
C CYS A 159 4.95 11.10 -9.66
N GLY A 160 5.55 10.07 -10.26
CA GLY A 160 6.77 10.21 -11.06
C GLY A 160 6.64 11.19 -12.24
N ARG A 161 5.49 11.21 -12.94
CA ARG A 161 5.22 12.15 -14.06
C ARG A 161 5.06 13.60 -13.62
N HIS A 162 4.72 13.84 -12.35
CA HIS A 162 4.51 15.17 -11.77
C HIS A 162 5.63 15.57 -10.81
N ASP A 163 6.84 15.05 -11.02
CA ASP A 163 8.04 15.26 -10.17
C ASP A 163 7.81 14.95 -8.68
N GLY A 164 6.80 14.11 -8.45
CA GLY A 164 6.35 13.57 -7.18
C GLY A 164 7.21 12.42 -6.68
N ILE A 165 6.79 11.82 -5.57
CA ILE A 165 7.54 10.72 -4.95
C ILE A 165 6.65 9.79 -4.13
N VAL A 166 7.06 8.52 -4.05
CA VAL A 166 6.44 7.52 -3.16
C VAL A 166 7.07 7.60 -1.78
N CYS A 167 6.25 7.55 -0.73
CA CYS A 167 6.70 7.48 0.65
C CYS A 167 6.22 6.20 1.36
N THR A 168 6.80 5.95 2.52
CA THR A 168 6.33 4.98 3.50
C THR A 168 6.13 5.66 4.85
N SER A 169 5.49 5.00 5.81
CA SER A 169 5.31 5.55 7.16
C SER A 169 6.64 5.88 7.86
N SER A 170 7.71 5.14 7.55
CA SER A 170 9.04 5.35 8.13
C SER A 170 9.81 6.53 7.54
N ASN A 171 9.50 6.95 6.31
CA ASN A 171 10.20 8.05 5.62
C ASN A 171 9.33 9.27 5.27
N ALA A 172 8.03 9.26 5.57
CA ALA A 172 7.08 10.32 5.22
C ALA A 172 7.56 11.71 5.64
N ARG A 173 8.11 11.88 6.84
CA ARG A 173 8.65 13.17 7.32
C ARG A 173 9.77 13.72 6.43
N MET A 174 10.72 12.87 6.04
CA MET A 174 11.83 13.26 5.18
C MET A 174 11.32 13.65 3.79
N VAL A 175 10.43 12.82 3.24
CA VAL A 175 9.84 13.01 1.91
C VAL A 175 8.99 14.28 1.83
N THR A 176 8.08 14.51 2.80
CA THR A 176 7.26 15.73 2.85
C THR A 176 8.12 16.98 3.03
N LYS A 177 9.18 16.93 3.85
CA LYS A 177 10.12 18.06 3.97
C LYS A 177 10.82 18.35 2.64
N TRP A 178 11.29 17.32 1.94
CA TRP A 178 11.93 17.44 0.63
C TRP A 178 10.99 18.05 -0.42
N ALA A 179 9.72 17.66 -0.41
CA ALA A 179 8.71 18.16 -1.33
C ALA A 179 8.39 19.64 -1.08
N LEU A 180 8.20 20.04 0.17
CA LEU A 180 7.93 21.44 0.56
C LEU A 180 9.11 22.39 0.35
N GLN A 181 10.31 21.87 0.03
CA GLN A 181 11.45 22.68 -0.42
C GLN A 181 11.41 22.98 -1.93
N ARG A 182 10.58 22.25 -2.69
CA ARG A 182 10.49 22.31 -4.15
C ARG A 182 9.16 22.85 -4.66
N ALA A 183 8.14 22.79 -3.81
CA ALA A 183 6.77 23.16 -4.13
C ALA A 183 6.16 23.93 -2.97
N GLU A 184 5.22 24.82 -3.29
CA GLU A 184 4.45 25.56 -2.29
C GLU A 184 3.55 24.61 -1.47
N ARG A 185 3.08 23.53 -2.10
CA ARG A 185 2.07 22.63 -1.56
C ARG A 185 2.40 21.18 -1.89
N VAL A 186 1.87 20.28 -1.07
CA VAL A 186 1.91 18.84 -1.28
C VAL A 186 0.49 18.30 -1.40
N LEU A 187 0.23 17.46 -2.40
CA LEU A 187 -0.94 16.57 -2.42
C LEU A 187 -0.52 15.23 -1.84
N PHE A 188 -1.00 14.88 -0.65
CA PHE A 188 -0.63 13.67 0.08
C PHE A 188 -1.79 12.67 0.07
N PHE A 189 -1.56 11.48 -0.49
CA PHE A 189 -2.61 10.46 -0.65
C PHE A 189 -2.08 9.04 -0.46
N PRO A 190 -2.93 8.04 -0.16
CA PRO A 190 -4.36 8.18 0.18
C PRO A 190 -4.62 8.48 1.66
N ASP A 191 -3.63 8.38 2.56
CA ASP A 191 -3.89 8.39 4.01
C ASP A 191 -3.82 9.80 4.63
N GLN A 192 -4.97 10.36 4.99
CA GLN A 192 -5.04 11.68 5.66
C GLN A 192 -4.32 11.69 7.01
N HIS A 193 -4.32 10.59 7.75
CA HIS A 193 -3.77 10.54 9.10
C HIS A 193 -2.25 10.47 9.06
N LEU A 194 -1.67 9.69 8.13
CA LEU A 194 -0.23 9.72 7.90
C LEU A 194 0.24 11.12 7.47
N GLY A 195 -0.46 11.73 6.51
CA GLY A 195 -0.14 13.08 6.05
C GLY A 195 -0.28 14.12 7.16
N ARG A 196 -1.39 14.11 7.91
CA ARG A 196 -1.66 15.02 9.04
C ARG A 196 -0.63 14.87 10.16
N ASN A 197 -0.33 13.64 10.58
CA ASN A 197 0.68 13.39 11.60
C ASN A 197 2.06 13.83 11.16
N THR A 198 2.37 13.70 9.85
CA THR A 198 3.61 14.19 9.26
C THR A 198 3.67 15.72 9.28
N ALA A 199 2.57 16.40 8.95
CA ALA A 199 2.45 17.86 9.02
C ALA A 199 2.76 18.37 10.44
N VAL A 200 2.09 17.80 11.45
CA VAL A 200 2.28 18.16 12.87
C VAL A 200 3.73 17.95 13.30
N LYS A 201 4.36 16.81 12.92
CA LYS A 201 5.78 16.54 13.24
C LYS A 201 6.77 17.48 12.53
N LEU A 202 6.35 18.17 11.48
CA LEU A 202 7.13 19.19 10.79
C LEU A 202 6.85 20.60 11.33
N GLY A 203 5.96 20.74 12.32
CA GLY A 203 5.55 22.03 12.87
C GLY A 203 4.60 22.80 11.95
N ILE A 204 3.94 22.13 11.00
CA ILE A 204 2.94 22.73 10.14
C ILE A 204 1.61 22.74 10.91
N PRO A 205 1.01 23.92 11.14
CA PRO A 205 -0.27 24.03 11.81
C PRO A 205 -1.40 23.34 11.02
N LEU A 206 -2.44 22.87 11.71
CA LEU A 206 -3.54 22.14 11.05
C LEU A 206 -4.38 23.04 10.15
N GLU A 207 -4.44 24.34 10.43
CA GLU A 207 -5.06 25.38 9.60
C GLU A 207 -4.36 25.60 8.24
N GLU A 208 -3.12 25.12 8.11
CA GLU A 208 -2.36 25.04 6.86
C GLU A 208 -2.48 23.66 6.20
N THR A 209 -3.47 22.86 6.60
CA THR A 209 -3.84 21.62 5.91
C THR A 209 -5.28 21.71 5.40
N ALA A 210 -5.56 21.05 4.27
CA ALA A 210 -6.90 20.89 3.72
C ALA A 210 -7.17 19.40 3.49
N VAL A 211 -8.38 18.92 3.76
CA VAL A 211 -8.74 17.53 3.47
C VAL A 211 -9.55 17.50 2.18
N TRP A 212 -9.04 16.77 1.19
CA TRP A 212 -9.75 16.49 -0.05
C TRP A 212 -10.65 15.28 0.12
N ASP A 213 -11.96 15.51 0.15
CA ASP A 213 -12.97 14.46 0.21
C ASP A 213 -13.32 13.93 -1.18
N TYR A 214 -12.70 12.80 -1.55
CA TYR A 214 -12.92 12.14 -2.84
C TYR A 214 -14.34 11.56 -3.01
N THR A 215 -15.12 11.50 -1.92
CA THR A 215 -16.52 11.01 -1.98
C THR A 215 -17.51 12.07 -2.42
N LEU A 216 -17.08 13.32 -2.53
CA LEU A 216 -17.91 14.43 -3.00
C LEU A 216 -17.91 14.52 -4.53
N PRO A 217 -18.96 15.09 -5.15
CA PRO A 217 -19.04 15.21 -6.60
C PRO A 217 -17.86 16.00 -7.20
N ALA A 218 -17.50 15.66 -8.43
CA ALA A 218 -16.52 16.43 -9.20
C ALA A 218 -16.93 17.92 -9.31
N GLY A 219 -15.95 18.80 -9.23
CA GLY A 219 -16.12 20.27 -9.21
C GLY A 219 -16.41 20.84 -7.81
N SER A 220 -16.50 20.00 -6.78
CA SER A 220 -16.67 20.43 -5.38
C SER A 220 -15.34 20.81 -4.70
N LEU A 221 -14.20 20.66 -5.39
CA LEU A 221 -12.86 20.87 -4.82
C LEU A 221 -12.62 20.04 -3.55
N GLY A 222 -13.17 18.82 -3.52
CA GLY A 222 -13.13 17.93 -2.36
C GLY A 222 -13.75 18.56 -1.10
N GLY A 223 -14.71 19.47 -1.26
CA GLY A 223 -15.38 20.18 -0.18
C GLY A 223 -14.64 21.43 0.34
N ASN A 224 -13.64 21.92 -0.39
CA ASN A 224 -12.83 23.07 0.01
C ASN A 224 -13.14 24.30 -0.87
N THR A 225 -12.84 25.48 -0.35
CA THR A 225 -12.78 26.71 -1.15
C THR A 225 -11.40 26.86 -1.82
N PRO A 226 -11.29 27.58 -2.95
CA PRO A 226 -10.00 27.92 -3.54
C PRO A 226 -9.06 28.63 -2.56
N GLU A 227 -9.59 29.47 -1.67
CA GLU A 227 -8.82 30.20 -0.65
C GLU A 227 -8.21 29.25 0.39
N GLU A 228 -8.98 28.25 0.85
CA GLU A 228 -8.47 27.20 1.76
C GLU A 228 -7.36 26.39 1.09
N LEU A 229 -7.55 26.00 -0.17
CA LEU A 229 -6.54 25.25 -0.93
C LEU A 229 -5.28 26.09 -1.20
N ARG A 230 -5.40 27.40 -1.44
CA ARG A 230 -4.24 28.29 -1.58
C ARG A 230 -3.48 28.46 -0.27
N ARG A 231 -4.18 28.52 0.88
CA ARG A 231 -3.55 28.59 2.21
C ARG A 231 -2.90 27.27 2.62
N ALA A 232 -3.47 26.14 2.20
CA ALA A 232 -2.97 24.83 2.58
C ALA A 232 -1.56 24.57 2.01
N ARG A 233 -0.64 24.17 2.88
CA ARG A 233 0.66 23.62 2.50
C ARG A 233 0.58 22.12 2.22
N ILE A 234 -0.39 21.43 2.82
CA ILE A 234 -0.62 20.01 2.58
C ILE A 234 -2.10 19.77 2.35
N ILE A 235 -2.43 19.27 1.16
CA ILE A 235 -3.75 18.78 0.78
C ILE A 235 -3.74 17.27 1.06
N LEU A 236 -4.63 16.81 1.93
CA LEU A 236 -4.70 15.46 2.47
C LEU A 236 -5.87 14.71 1.84
N TRP A 237 -5.61 13.59 1.18
CA TRP A 237 -6.67 12.73 0.68
C TRP A 237 -7.44 12.08 1.84
N LYS A 238 -8.78 12.11 1.83
CA LYS A 238 -9.65 11.57 2.90
C LYS A 238 -9.69 10.03 2.97
N GLY A 239 -8.60 9.34 2.64
CA GLY A 239 -8.46 7.91 2.88
C GLY A 239 -7.92 7.62 4.29
N HIS A 240 -8.20 6.42 4.80
CA HIS A 240 -7.76 5.97 6.11
C HIS A 240 -7.64 4.45 6.17
N CYS A 241 -6.79 3.93 7.05
CA CYS A 241 -6.72 2.50 7.31
C CYS A 241 -7.81 2.06 8.30
N ALA A 242 -8.75 1.23 7.84
CA ALA A 242 -9.85 0.70 8.66
C ALA A 242 -9.35 -0.07 9.91
N VAL A 243 -8.18 -0.72 9.84
CA VAL A 243 -7.57 -1.40 10.99
C VAL A 243 -7.15 -0.39 12.06
N HIS A 244 -6.50 0.71 11.66
CA HIS A 244 -6.00 1.71 12.60
C HIS A 244 -7.12 2.58 13.19
N GLN A 245 -8.27 2.67 12.55
CA GLN A 245 -9.44 3.33 13.13
C GLN A 245 -10.07 2.59 14.30
N ARG A 246 -9.68 1.33 14.54
CA ARG A 246 -10.19 0.55 15.68
C ARG A 246 -9.58 0.98 17.01
N PHE A 247 -8.50 1.76 16.99
CA PHE A 247 -7.86 2.30 18.19
C PHE A 247 -8.58 3.55 18.65
N THR A 248 -9.00 3.59 19.92
CA THR A 248 -9.69 4.74 20.51
C THR A 248 -8.86 5.40 21.61
N VAL A 249 -9.20 6.64 21.94
CA VAL A 249 -8.50 7.39 23.01
C VAL A 249 -8.73 6.71 24.37
N GLU A 250 -9.93 6.19 24.59
CA GLU A 250 -10.31 5.49 25.83
C GLU A 250 -9.45 4.24 26.06
N GLN A 251 -9.09 3.50 25.00
CA GLN A 251 -8.20 2.35 25.10
C GLN A 251 -6.77 2.73 25.50
N ILE A 252 -6.33 3.95 25.20
CA ILE A 252 -5.00 4.46 25.57
C ILE A 252 -5.01 5.02 27.00
N GLN A 253 -6.16 5.54 27.44
CA GLN A 253 -6.32 6.12 28.77
C GLN A 253 -6.61 5.07 29.86
N ALA A 254 -7.15 3.90 29.50
CA ALA A 254 -7.41 2.77 30.38
C ALA A 254 -6.13 2.01 30.77
#